data_AF-A0A1G5CI58-F1
#
_entry.id   AF-A0A1G5CI58-F1
#
_cell.length_a   1.000
_cell.length_b   1.000
_cell.length_c   1.000
_cell.angle_alpha   90.00
_cell.angle_beta   90.00
_cell.angle_gamma   90.00
#
_symmetry.space_group_name_H-M   'P 1'
#
loop_
_entity.id
_entity.type
_entity.pdbx_description
1 polymer ?
#
loop_
_entity_poly.entity_id
_entity_poly.type
_entity_poly.pdbx_seq_one_letter_code
_entity_poly.pdbx_strand_id
1 'polypeptide(L)'
;MGKALIIGAGGVASVAVHKCVQNSEVFEEICIASRTKSKCDDLKAKLDGGKTKITTAQVDADNVEELIALINEFQPDIVMNLALPYQDLTIMDACLATKTNYMDTANYEPEDTAKFEYSWQWDYKERFEKAGITALLGSGFDPGVTGVFSAYALKHYFDEIEYIDILDCNGGDHGYPFATNFNPEINIREVSANGRYWENGEWIETKPMEIKRVYDFKEVGEKDMYLLYHEELESLAKNIPGLKRIRFFMTFGQSYLTHLKALENVGMTSIEPIEFEGKQIIPLQFLKAVLPDPASLGPRTVGKTNIGCIFKGKKDGQDKTYYVYNICDHQECYKEVGSQAISYTTGVPAMIGAAMVMTGKWNKPGVYNVEEFNPDPFMEELNKWGLPWVEDFNPVLVDELPEESKAKESELVR
;
A
#
# COMPACT_ATOMS: atom_id res chain seq x y z
N MET A 1 -20.96 -10.40 13.04
CA MET A 1 -19.94 -10.05 14.04
C MET A 1 -18.91 -11.15 14.01
N GLY A 2 -17.64 -10.80 13.86
CA GLY A 2 -16.55 -11.77 13.76
C GLY A 2 -15.29 -11.30 14.45
N LYS A 3 -14.26 -12.16 14.38
CA LYS A 3 -12.97 -11.99 15.02
C LYS A 3 -11.85 -11.77 14.01
N ALA A 4 -10.99 -10.78 14.26
CA ALA A 4 -9.83 -10.53 13.41
C ALA A 4 -8.52 -10.64 14.20
N LEU A 5 -7.58 -11.43 13.69
CA LEU A 5 -6.20 -11.44 14.19
C LEU A 5 -5.37 -10.49 13.33
N ILE A 6 -4.83 -9.44 13.94
CA ILE A 6 -4.04 -8.41 13.25
C ILE A 6 -2.57 -8.66 13.58
N ILE A 7 -1.79 -9.04 12.56
CA ILE A 7 -0.35 -9.25 12.67
C ILE A 7 0.35 -7.96 12.26
N GLY A 8 1.04 -7.32 13.19
CA GLY A 8 1.67 -6.01 13.00
C GLY A 8 1.14 -4.95 13.98
N ALA A 9 2.01 -4.01 14.33
CA ALA A 9 1.70 -2.88 15.23
C ALA A 9 2.41 -1.59 14.77
N GLY A 10 2.58 -1.42 13.45
CA GLY A 10 3.10 -0.22 12.81
C GLY A 10 2.03 0.84 12.56
N GLY A 11 2.36 1.86 11.76
CA GLY A 11 1.43 2.96 11.43
C GLY A 11 0.14 2.48 10.75
N VAL A 12 0.26 1.62 9.74
CA VAL A 12 -0.91 1.04 9.02
C VAL A 12 -1.77 0.21 9.97
N ALA A 13 -1.17 -0.70 10.74
CA ALA A 13 -1.88 -1.51 11.73
C ALA A 13 -2.58 -0.65 12.79
N SER A 14 -1.96 0.44 13.24
CA SER A 14 -2.58 1.39 14.17
C SER A 14 -3.88 1.94 13.61
N VAL A 15 -3.88 2.46 12.36
CA VAL A 15 -5.09 2.96 11.70
C VAL A 15 -6.14 1.86 11.55
N ALA A 16 -5.74 0.68 11.04
CA ALA A 16 -6.67 -0.42 10.83
C ALA A 16 -7.36 -0.84 12.14
N VAL A 17 -6.62 -0.93 13.25
CA VAL A 17 -7.18 -1.22 14.58
C VAL A 17 -8.16 -0.14 15.03
N HIS A 18 -7.84 1.15 14.88
CA HIS A 18 -8.78 2.24 15.20
C HIS A 18 -10.09 2.07 14.41
N LYS A 19 -9.98 1.78 13.11
CA LYS A 19 -11.14 1.61 12.22
C LYS A 19 -11.93 0.34 12.53
N CYS A 20 -11.28 -0.76 12.90
CA CYS A 20 -11.94 -1.97 13.38
C CYS A 20 -12.78 -1.70 14.64
N VAL A 21 -12.22 -0.97 15.61
CA VAL A 21 -12.94 -0.59 16.85
C VAL A 21 -14.12 0.34 16.56
N GLN A 22 -13.97 1.30 15.63
CA GLN A 22 -15.08 2.13 15.17
C GLN A 22 -16.17 1.29 14.46
N ASN A 23 -15.78 0.24 13.73
CA ASN A 23 -16.67 -0.69 13.03
C ASN A 23 -17.04 -1.93 13.88
N SER A 24 -17.35 -1.71 15.16
CA SER A 24 -17.66 -2.76 16.14
C SER A 24 -18.83 -3.69 15.79
N GLU A 25 -19.71 -3.30 14.86
CA GLU A 25 -20.81 -4.15 14.37
C GLU A 25 -20.30 -5.29 13.45
N VAL A 26 -19.13 -5.11 12.83
CA VAL A 26 -18.41 -6.15 12.08
C VAL A 26 -17.38 -6.84 12.97
N PHE A 27 -16.54 -6.05 13.66
CA PHE A 27 -15.42 -6.53 14.48
C PHE A 27 -15.80 -6.60 15.96
N GLU A 28 -16.28 -7.75 16.40
CA GLU A 28 -16.63 -7.98 17.81
C GLU A 28 -15.38 -8.13 18.68
N GLU A 29 -14.36 -8.83 18.17
CA GLU A 29 -13.14 -9.12 18.91
C GLU A 29 -11.93 -9.04 17.98
N ILE A 30 -10.86 -8.40 18.45
CA ILE A 30 -9.60 -8.32 17.73
C ILE A 30 -8.45 -8.73 18.64
N CYS A 31 -7.47 -9.44 18.07
CA CYS A 31 -6.18 -9.69 18.71
C CYS A 31 -5.11 -8.93 17.95
N ILE A 32 -4.34 -8.09 18.63
CA ILE A 32 -3.21 -7.35 18.05
C ILE A 32 -1.94 -8.10 18.43
N ALA A 33 -1.27 -8.69 17.45
CA ALA A 33 -0.06 -9.48 17.67
C ALA A 33 1.12 -8.90 16.89
N SER A 34 2.29 -8.81 17.52
CA SER A 34 3.51 -8.41 16.82
C SER A 34 4.76 -8.91 17.54
N ARG A 35 5.91 -8.78 16.88
CA ARG A 35 7.23 -9.06 17.49
C ARG A 35 7.47 -8.28 18.77
N THR A 36 6.97 -7.04 18.86
CA THR A 36 7.16 -6.16 20.03
C THR A 36 5.83 -5.92 20.74
N LYS A 37 5.48 -6.82 21.65
CA LYS A 37 4.18 -6.82 22.35
C LYS A 37 3.82 -5.48 23.02
N SER A 38 4.80 -4.74 23.53
CA SER A 38 4.52 -3.43 24.16
C SER A 38 3.83 -2.45 23.21
N LYS A 39 4.12 -2.49 21.90
CA LYS A 39 3.42 -1.66 20.90
C LYS A 39 1.94 -2.04 20.78
N CYS A 40 1.63 -3.34 20.86
CA CYS A 40 0.26 -3.86 20.88
C CYS A 40 -0.47 -3.41 22.15
N ASP A 41 0.21 -3.52 23.30
CA ASP A 41 -0.34 -3.12 24.61
C ASP A 41 -0.63 -1.62 24.68
N ASP A 42 0.26 -0.78 24.13
CA ASP A 42 0.05 0.67 24.04
C ASP A 42 -1.16 1.02 23.16
N LEU A 43 -1.35 0.31 22.04
CA LEU A 43 -2.49 0.51 21.14
C LEU A 43 -3.79 0.06 21.80
N LYS A 44 -3.79 -1.10 22.48
CA LYS A 44 -4.92 -1.56 23.30
C LYS A 44 -5.26 -0.52 24.36
N ALA A 45 -4.29 -0.03 25.13
CA ALA A 45 -4.53 0.95 26.19
C ALA A 45 -5.21 2.24 25.69
N LYS A 46 -4.97 2.65 24.43
CA LYS A 46 -5.61 3.81 23.81
C LYS A 46 -7.05 3.57 23.35
N LEU A 47 -7.40 2.33 23.00
CA LEU A 47 -8.64 1.99 22.28
C LEU A 47 -9.59 1.07 23.03
N ASP A 48 -9.16 0.52 24.16
CA ASP A 48 -9.96 -0.39 24.99
C ASP A 48 -11.16 0.33 25.66
N GLY A 49 -12.11 -0.47 26.15
CA GLY A 49 -13.32 0.03 26.83
C GLY A 49 -14.50 0.32 25.90
N GLY A 50 -14.36 0.05 24.61
CA GLY A 50 -15.45 0.08 23.61
C GLY A 50 -16.25 -1.23 23.51
N LYS A 51 -17.06 -1.34 22.45
CA LYS A 51 -17.81 -2.57 22.13
C LYS A 51 -16.91 -3.71 21.63
N THR A 52 -15.87 -3.38 20.87
CA THR A 52 -14.89 -4.36 20.37
C THR A 52 -13.97 -4.81 21.50
N LYS A 53 -13.89 -6.12 21.75
CA LYS A 53 -12.94 -6.71 22.70
C LYS A 53 -11.56 -6.71 22.08
N ILE A 54 -10.57 -6.17 22.78
CA ILE A 54 -9.19 -6.12 22.30
C ILE A 54 -8.32 -7.03 23.16
N THR A 55 -7.57 -7.94 22.54
CA THR A 55 -6.50 -8.71 23.18
C THR A 55 -5.17 -8.43 22.49
N THR A 56 -4.06 -8.78 23.15
CA THR A 56 -2.71 -8.56 22.62
C THR A 56 -1.85 -9.79 22.80
N ALA A 57 -1.03 -10.11 21.81
CA ALA A 57 -0.12 -11.24 21.83
C ALA A 57 1.28 -10.84 21.33
N GLN A 58 2.28 -11.63 21.72
CA GLN A 58 3.58 -11.61 21.06
C GLN A 58 3.60 -12.76 20.07
N VAL A 59 4.13 -12.53 18.87
CA VAL A 59 4.37 -13.59 17.89
C VAL A 59 5.57 -13.22 17.04
N ASP A 60 6.43 -14.19 16.75
CA ASP A 60 7.37 -14.10 15.64
C ASP A 60 6.67 -14.53 14.35
N ALA A 61 6.38 -13.59 13.47
CA ALA A 61 5.65 -13.86 12.23
C ALA A 61 6.53 -14.55 11.17
N ASP A 62 7.84 -14.69 11.40
CA ASP A 62 8.71 -15.55 10.60
C ASP A 62 8.61 -17.03 11.03
N ASN A 63 7.90 -17.33 12.14
CA ASN A 63 7.71 -18.67 12.68
C ASN A 63 6.27 -19.19 12.46
N VAL A 64 6.11 -20.04 11.46
CA VAL A 64 4.80 -20.64 11.08
C VAL A 64 4.13 -21.37 12.24
N GLU A 65 4.88 -22.09 13.08
CA GLU A 65 4.30 -22.87 14.19
C GLU A 65 3.77 -21.97 15.31
N GLU A 66 4.43 -20.84 15.58
CA GLU A 66 3.92 -19.84 16.53
C GLU A 66 2.64 -19.17 16.01
N LEU A 67 2.60 -18.85 14.71
CA LEU A 67 1.40 -18.32 14.06
C LEU A 67 0.24 -19.32 14.13
N ILE A 68 0.48 -20.60 13.81
CA ILE A 68 -0.53 -21.67 13.90
C ILE A 68 -1.05 -21.79 15.34
N ALA A 69 -0.17 -21.78 16.34
CA ALA A 69 -0.57 -21.85 17.75
C ALA A 69 -1.46 -20.66 18.14
N LEU A 70 -1.08 -19.44 17.76
CA LEU A 70 -1.84 -18.22 18.05
C LEU A 70 -3.21 -18.21 17.35
N ILE A 71 -3.27 -18.60 16.07
CA ILE A 71 -4.53 -18.69 15.32
C ILE A 71 -5.44 -19.73 15.97
N ASN A 72 -4.92 -20.89 16.36
CA ASN A 72 -5.70 -21.92 17.05
C ASN A 72 -6.17 -21.50 18.44
N GLU A 73 -5.40 -20.70 19.17
CA GLU A 73 -5.82 -20.17 20.47
C GLU A 73 -6.94 -19.13 20.32
N PHE A 74 -6.77 -18.19 19.40
CA PHE A 74 -7.68 -17.06 19.25
C PHE A 74 -8.94 -17.37 18.42
N GLN A 75 -8.84 -18.32 17.48
CA GLN A 75 -9.89 -18.71 16.53
C GLN A 75 -10.47 -17.51 15.74
N PRO A 76 -9.64 -16.75 15.00
CA PRO A 76 -10.10 -15.64 14.16
C PRO A 76 -10.87 -16.12 12.92
N ASP A 77 -11.76 -15.29 12.39
CA ASP A 77 -12.39 -15.49 11.07
C ASP A 77 -11.46 -15.06 9.92
N ILE A 78 -10.54 -14.13 10.21
CA ILE A 78 -9.55 -13.61 9.28
C ILE A 78 -8.26 -13.22 10.00
N VAL A 79 -7.12 -13.48 9.34
CA VAL A 79 -5.82 -12.90 9.69
C VAL A 79 -5.54 -11.72 8.76
N MET A 80 -5.31 -10.55 9.36
CA MET A 80 -4.90 -9.33 8.68
C MET A 80 -3.38 -9.19 8.82
N ASN A 81 -2.65 -9.43 7.75
CA ASN A 81 -1.21 -9.21 7.68
C ASN A 81 -0.94 -7.74 7.39
N LEU A 82 -0.58 -7.00 8.45
CA LEU A 82 -0.14 -5.61 8.42
C LEU A 82 1.29 -5.49 8.99
N ALA A 83 2.08 -6.55 8.81
CA ALA A 83 3.49 -6.63 9.15
C ALA A 83 4.35 -6.15 7.96
N LEU A 84 5.53 -6.75 7.74
CA LEU A 84 6.32 -6.49 6.54
C LEU A 84 5.97 -7.55 5.47
N PRO A 85 6.16 -7.23 4.17
CA PRO A 85 5.91 -8.17 3.07
C PRO A 85 6.73 -9.47 3.18
N TYR A 86 7.82 -9.45 3.94
CA TYR A 86 8.68 -10.61 4.16
C TYR A 86 7.95 -11.77 4.86
N GLN A 87 6.89 -11.47 5.62
CA GLN A 87 6.09 -12.45 6.37
C GLN A 87 4.87 -12.99 5.60
N ASP A 88 4.62 -12.54 4.37
CA ASP A 88 3.40 -12.93 3.65
C ASP A 88 3.26 -14.45 3.53
N LEU A 89 4.31 -15.13 3.06
CA LEU A 89 4.25 -16.57 2.83
C LEU A 89 4.12 -17.37 4.13
N THR A 90 4.81 -16.97 5.19
CA THR A 90 4.75 -17.65 6.50
C THR A 90 3.35 -17.51 7.12
N ILE A 91 2.73 -16.34 6.99
CA ILE A 91 1.36 -16.10 7.46
C ILE A 91 0.35 -16.84 6.58
N MET A 92 0.52 -16.84 5.25
CA MET A 92 -0.33 -17.60 4.34
C MET A 92 -0.27 -19.11 4.61
N ASP A 93 0.91 -19.67 4.92
CA ASP A 93 1.06 -21.08 5.32
C ASP A 93 0.31 -21.38 6.63
N ALA A 94 0.41 -20.51 7.64
CA ALA A 94 -0.33 -20.66 8.88
C ALA A 94 -1.86 -20.56 8.69
N CYS A 95 -2.31 -19.64 7.83
CA CYS A 95 -3.73 -19.50 7.45
C CYS A 95 -4.23 -20.76 6.74
N LEU A 96 -3.44 -21.32 5.82
CA LEU A 96 -3.78 -22.55 5.12
C LEU A 96 -3.86 -23.76 6.07
N ALA A 97 -2.91 -23.89 6.99
CA ALA A 97 -2.86 -24.97 7.97
C ALA A 97 -4.07 -24.94 8.93
N THR A 98 -4.52 -23.74 9.30
CA THR A 98 -5.63 -23.52 10.25
C THR A 98 -6.99 -23.33 9.56
N LYS A 99 -7.01 -23.24 8.23
CA LYS A 99 -8.20 -22.91 7.42
C LYS A 99 -8.83 -21.58 7.83
N THR A 100 -8.00 -20.55 7.95
CA THR A 100 -8.40 -19.18 8.27
C THR A 100 -8.26 -18.30 7.04
N ASN A 101 -9.17 -17.34 6.84
CA ASN A 101 -9.03 -16.38 5.75
C ASN A 101 -7.81 -15.47 5.96
N TYR A 102 -7.26 -14.96 4.87
CA TYR A 102 -6.06 -14.13 4.85
C TYR A 102 -6.33 -12.81 4.10
N MET A 103 -5.72 -11.73 4.57
CA MET A 103 -5.56 -10.51 3.78
C MET A 103 -4.24 -9.80 4.09
N ASP A 104 -3.70 -9.10 3.10
CA ASP A 104 -2.52 -8.23 3.24
C ASP A 104 -2.70 -6.89 2.48
N THR A 105 -1.67 -6.04 2.56
CA THR A 105 -1.64 -4.73 1.89
C THR A 105 -0.49 -4.57 0.89
N ALA A 106 0.46 -5.50 0.88
CA ALA A 106 1.62 -5.53 0.00
C ALA A 106 1.92 -6.99 -0.34
N ASN A 107 2.56 -7.23 -1.47
CA ASN A 107 2.94 -8.54 -1.95
C ASN A 107 4.32 -8.96 -1.45
N TYR A 108 4.58 -10.26 -1.60
CA TYR A 108 5.77 -10.87 -1.02
C TYR A 108 7.07 -10.34 -1.64
N GLU A 109 8.02 -10.03 -0.76
CA GLU A 109 9.40 -9.70 -1.09
C GLU A 109 10.36 -10.60 -0.27
N PRO A 110 11.31 -11.32 -0.88
CA PRO A 110 12.35 -12.03 -0.13
C PRO A 110 13.31 -11.05 0.57
N GLU A 111 13.71 -11.31 1.82
CA GLU A 111 14.62 -10.42 2.56
C GLU A 111 15.97 -10.19 1.85
N ASP A 112 16.48 -11.22 1.18
CA ASP A 112 17.81 -11.21 0.54
C ASP A 112 17.77 -10.71 -0.91
N THR A 113 16.63 -10.28 -1.45
CA THR A 113 16.51 -9.85 -2.85
C THR A 113 15.55 -8.68 -2.97
N ALA A 114 16.02 -7.60 -3.61
CA ALA A 114 15.22 -6.42 -3.95
C ALA A 114 14.22 -6.69 -5.10
N LYS A 115 13.33 -7.68 -4.93
CA LYS A 115 12.34 -8.10 -5.92
C LYS A 115 11.03 -8.49 -5.24
N PHE A 116 9.95 -7.87 -5.66
CA PHE A 116 8.60 -8.16 -5.21
C PHE A 116 7.69 -8.43 -6.43
N GLU A 117 6.83 -9.44 -6.33
CA GLU A 117 5.84 -9.84 -7.35
C GLU A 117 4.79 -10.79 -6.74
N TYR A 118 3.62 -10.90 -7.38
CA TYR A 118 2.51 -11.72 -6.88
C TYR A 118 2.67 -13.22 -7.12
N SER A 119 3.65 -13.65 -7.94
CA SER A 119 3.81 -15.04 -8.38
C SER A 119 3.77 -16.05 -7.21
N TRP A 120 4.53 -15.78 -6.14
CA TRP A 120 4.60 -16.64 -4.96
C TRP A 120 3.27 -16.76 -4.21
N GLN A 121 2.50 -15.68 -4.13
CA GLN A 121 1.20 -15.68 -3.44
C GLN A 121 0.11 -16.28 -4.33
N TRP A 122 0.14 -16.03 -5.64
CA TRP A 122 -0.77 -16.65 -6.61
C TRP A 122 -0.61 -18.17 -6.67
N ASP A 123 0.57 -18.71 -6.39
CA ASP A 123 0.83 -20.16 -6.27
C ASP A 123 0.06 -20.83 -5.12
N TYR A 124 -0.59 -20.05 -4.24
CA TYR A 124 -1.49 -20.58 -3.20
C TYR A 124 -2.93 -20.78 -3.69
N LYS A 125 -3.30 -20.31 -4.89
CA LYS A 125 -4.70 -20.26 -5.35
C LYS A 125 -5.44 -21.59 -5.20
N GLU A 126 -4.90 -22.67 -5.78
CA GLU A 126 -5.55 -24.00 -5.72
C GLU A 126 -5.61 -24.56 -4.28
N ARG A 127 -4.59 -24.28 -3.46
CA ARG A 127 -4.53 -24.74 -2.07
C ARG A 127 -5.60 -24.03 -1.21
N PHE A 128 -5.76 -22.72 -1.38
CA PHE A 128 -6.79 -21.93 -0.71
C PHE A 128 -8.20 -22.29 -1.20
N GLU A 129 -8.39 -22.53 -2.51
CA GLU A 129 -9.65 -23.02 -3.08
C GLU A 129 -10.07 -24.35 -2.45
N LYS A 130 -9.14 -25.32 -2.36
CA LYS A 130 -9.39 -26.64 -1.75
C LYS A 130 -9.66 -26.57 -0.25
N ALA A 131 -9.02 -25.63 0.45
CA ALA A 131 -9.25 -25.40 1.88
C ALA A 131 -10.58 -24.66 2.15
N GLY A 132 -11.19 -24.05 1.14
CA GLY A 132 -12.45 -23.32 1.26
C GLY A 132 -12.30 -21.93 1.88
N ILE A 133 -11.10 -21.32 1.79
CA ILE A 133 -10.76 -20.03 2.39
C ILE A 133 -10.34 -19.02 1.34
N THR A 134 -10.49 -17.74 1.68
CA THR A 134 -10.15 -16.59 0.83
C THR A 134 -8.81 -15.98 1.26
N ALA A 135 -7.94 -15.70 0.29
CA ALA A 135 -6.82 -14.77 0.42
C ALA A 135 -7.11 -13.53 -0.43
N LEU A 136 -7.22 -12.37 0.22
CA LEU A 136 -7.38 -11.07 -0.43
C LEU A 136 -6.02 -10.35 -0.46
N LEU A 137 -5.46 -10.18 -1.65
CA LEU A 137 -4.13 -9.58 -1.81
C LEU A 137 -4.20 -8.09 -2.08
N GLY A 138 -3.25 -7.33 -1.52
CA GLY A 138 -3.03 -5.93 -1.82
C GLY A 138 -4.23 -5.04 -1.49
N SER A 139 -4.77 -5.16 -0.28
CA SER A 139 -5.92 -4.38 0.20
C SER A 139 -5.50 -3.10 0.93
N GLY A 140 -4.55 -2.34 0.37
CA GLY A 140 -4.16 -1.00 0.80
C GLY A 140 -4.85 0.09 -0.04
N PHE A 141 -4.14 1.18 -0.34
CA PHE A 141 -4.61 2.16 -1.32
C PHE A 141 -4.09 1.80 -2.73
N ASP A 142 -2.79 1.68 -2.86
CA ASP A 142 -2.02 1.31 -4.04
C ASP A 142 -0.92 0.35 -3.58
N PRO A 143 -1.05 -0.98 -3.78
CA PRO A 143 -2.20 -1.68 -4.34
C PRO A 143 -3.45 -1.61 -3.42
N GLY A 144 -4.64 -1.68 -4.02
CA GLY A 144 -5.91 -1.75 -3.29
C GLY A 144 -7.02 -0.90 -3.89
N VAL A 145 -7.29 0.26 -3.28
CA VAL A 145 -8.22 1.24 -3.81
C VAL A 145 -7.99 1.55 -5.30
N THR A 146 -6.74 1.59 -5.80
CA THR A 146 -6.44 1.77 -7.23
C THR A 146 -6.96 0.61 -8.10
N GLY A 147 -6.89 -0.62 -7.61
CA GLY A 147 -7.52 -1.79 -8.23
C GLY A 147 -9.04 -1.74 -8.16
N VAL A 148 -9.61 -1.32 -7.04
CA VAL A 148 -11.06 -1.11 -6.87
C VAL A 148 -11.58 -0.02 -7.81
N PHE A 149 -10.85 1.10 -7.95
CA PHE A 149 -11.15 2.16 -8.91
C PHE A 149 -11.12 1.64 -10.35
N SER A 150 -10.16 0.77 -10.67
CA SER A 150 -10.06 0.14 -11.99
C SER A 150 -11.26 -0.76 -12.28
N ALA A 151 -11.64 -1.62 -11.35
CA ALA A 151 -12.84 -2.45 -11.47
C ALA A 151 -14.13 -1.62 -11.55
N TYR A 152 -14.22 -0.54 -10.77
CA TYR A 152 -15.38 0.37 -10.78
C TYR A 152 -15.50 1.12 -12.10
N ALA A 153 -14.40 1.66 -12.61
CA ALA A 153 -14.34 2.31 -13.91
C ALA A 153 -14.79 1.37 -15.03
N LEU A 154 -14.24 0.14 -15.05
CA LEU A 154 -14.60 -0.85 -16.05
C LEU A 154 -16.08 -1.22 -15.98
N LYS A 155 -16.61 -1.42 -14.77
CA LYS A 155 -18.00 -1.85 -14.58
C LYS A 155 -19.02 -0.79 -15.01
N HIS A 156 -18.77 0.48 -14.71
CA HIS A 156 -19.79 1.53 -14.86
C HIS A 156 -19.56 2.47 -16.03
N TYR A 157 -18.32 2.66 -16.47
CA TYR A 157 -17.99 3.74 -17.40
C TYR A 157 -17.39 3.32 -18.73
N PHE A 158 -16.87 2.10 -18.82
CA PHE A 158 -16.22 1.58 -20.02
C PHE A 158 -16.85 0.26 -20.46
N ASP A 159 -16.70 -0.07 -21.75
CA ASP A 159 -16.82 -1.44 -22.23
C ASP A 159 -15.43 -2.09 -22.34
N GLU A 160 -14.40 -1.27 -22.55
CA GLU A 160 -12.99 -1.65 -22.63
C GLU A 160 -12.12 -0.51 -22.08
N ILE A 161 -11.19 -0.82 -21.18
CA ILE A 161 -10.15 0.11 -20.72
C ILE A 161 -8.87 -0.22 -21.47
N GLU A 162 -8.30 0.78 -22.15
CA GLU A 162 -7.09 0.61 -22.97
C GLU A 162 -5.85 1.17 -22.24
N TYR A 163 -5.99 2.22 -21.44
CA TYR A 163 -4.88 2.86 -20.73
C TYR A 163 -5.26 3.16 -19.28
N ILE A 164 -4.31 2.92 -18.38
CA ILE A 164 -4.39 3.28 -16.96
C ILE A 164 -3.12 4.06 -16.58
N ASP A 165 -3.28 5.24 -16.01
CA ASP A 165 -2.21 5.95 -15.31
C ASP A 165 -2.60 6.13 -13.85
N ILE A 166 -1.85 5.49 -12.95
CA ILE A 166 -2.01 5.62 -11.51
C ILE A 166 -1.12 6.76 -11.03
N LEU A 167 -1.69 7.71 -10.30
CA LEU A 167 -0.98 8.88 -9.79
C LEU A 167 -1.07 8.92 -8.26
N ASP A 168 0.07 8.83 -7.59
CA ASP A 168 0.22 9.03 -6.15
C ASP A 168 0.94 10.36 -5.87
N CYS A 169 0.20 11.28 -5.26
CA CYS A 169 0.73 12.53 -4.75
C CYS A 169 0.68 12.59 -3.22
N ASN A 170 1.84 12.81 -2.60
CA ASN A 170 1.93 13.27 -1.23
C ASN A 170 2.43 14.73 -1.17
N GLY A 171 1.49 15.65 -0.93
CA GLY A 171 1.75 17.07 -0.72
C GLY A 171 2.01 17.45 0.74
N GLY A 172 2.23 16.49 1.63
CA GLY A 172 2.51 16.75 3.05
C GLY A 172 3.93 17.24 3.32
N ASP A 173 4.07 18.22 4.20
CA ASP A 173 5.34 18.72 4.72
C ASP A 173 5.45 18.44 6.23
N HIS A 174 6.41 17.58 6.61
CA HIS A 174 6.69 17.20 8.01
C HIS A 174 7.66 18.17 8.72
N GLY A 175 8.19 19.18 8.01
CA GLY A 175 9.10 20.20 8.55
C GLY A 175 10.51 19.71 8.88
N TYR A 176 10.89 18.51 8.42
CA TYR A 176 12.27 18.01 8.49
C TYR A 176 12.95 18.18 7.12
N PRO A 177 14.28 18.33 7.06
CA PRO A 177 15.00 18.37 5.78
C PRO A 177 14.81 17.08 4.95
N PHE A 178 14.79 15.93 5.61
CA PHE A 178 14.57 14.61 5.01
C PHE A 178 14.00 13.65 6.06
N ALA A 179 12.92 12.96 5.72
CA ALA A 179 12.34 11.86 6.47
C ALA A 179 11.57 10.95 5.51
N THR A 180 11.41 9.68 5.85
CA THR A 180 10.58 8.74 5.08
C THR A 180 9.25 8.53 5.80
N ASN A 181 8.15 8.42 5.05
CA ASN A 181 6.81 8.28 5.64
C ASN A 181 6.48 6.85 6.05
N PHE A 182 7.27 5.88 5.60
CA PHE A 182 7.21 4.46 5.96
C PHE A 182 8.63 3.91 6.15
N ASN A 183 8.78 2.59 6.16
CA ASN A 183 10.06 1.93 6.39
C ASN A 183 11.14 2.50 5.45
N PRO A 184 12.19 3.16 5.98
CA PRO A 184 13.21 3.80 5.15
C PRO A 184 13.89 2.85 4.17
N GLU A 185 14.03 1.58 4.55
CA GLU A 185 14.64 0.54 3.71
C GLU A 185 13.84 0.31 2.43
N ILE A 186 12.52 0.14 2.57
CA ILE A 186 11.59 -0.08 1.46
C ILE A 186 11.57 1.17 0.57
N ASN A 187 11.37 2.34 1.19
CA ASN A 187 11.24 3.60 0.45
C ASN A 187 12.50 3.96 -0.35
N ILE A 188 13.68 3.79 0.24
CA ILE A 188 14.95 4.06 -0.45
C ILE A 188 15.15 3.07 -1.60
N ARG A 189 14.83 1.79 -1.39
CA ARG A 189 14.93 0.75 -2.41
C ARG A 189 14.03 1.03 -3.61
N GLU A 190 12.78 1.43 -3.38
CA GLU A 190 11.83 1.80 -4.45
C GLU A 190 12.35 2.97 -5.30
N VAL A 191 12.85 4.02 -4.66
CA VAL A 191 13.31 5.24 -5.35
C VAL A 191 14.64 5.00 -6.09
N SER A 192 15.45 4.06 -5.64
CA SER A 192 16.71 3.68 -6.28
C SER A 192 16.55 2.58 -7.34
N ALA A 193 15.42 1.87 -7.38
CA ALA A 193 15.15 0.82 -8.34
C ALA A 193 14.87 1.38 -9.75
N ASN A 194 15.07 0.55 -10.77
CA ASN A 194 14.66 0.86 -12.13
C ASN A 194 13.13 1.02 -12.19
N GLY A 195 12.67 2.04 -12.92
CA GLY A 195 11.25 2.17 -13.21
C GLY A 195 10.80 1.04 -14.14
N ARG A 196 9.55 0.60 -14.01
CA ARG A 196 9.01 -0.44 -14.88
C ARG A 196 7.52 -0.23 -15.10
N TYR A 197 7.07 -0.29 -16.34
CA TYR A 197 5.65 -0.21 -16.69
C TYR A 197 5.30 -1.27 -17.73
N TRP A 198 4.00 -1.51 -17.94
CA TRP A 198 3.54 -2.54 -18.87
C TRP A 198 2.90 -1.91 -20.11
N GLU A 199 3.26 -2.38 -21.30
CA GLU A 199 2.72 -1.91 -22.57
C GLU A 199 2.67 -3.04 -23.61
N ASN A 200 1.50 -3.25 -24.22
CA ASN A 200 1.26 -4.20 -25.32
C ASN A 200 1.79 -5.63 -25.06
N GLY A 201 1.66 -6.13 -23.84
CA GLY A 201 2.10 -7.48 -23.48
C GLY A 201 3.53 -7.58 -22.96
N GLU A 202 4.27 -6.47 -22.92
CA GLU A 202 5.68 -6.45 -22.51
C GLU A 202 5.90 -5.52 -21.32
N TRP A 203 6.86 -5.89 -20.46
CA TRP A 203 7.36 -5.02 -19.40
C TRP A 203 8.49 -4.16 -19.95
N ILE A 204 8.35 -2.84 -19.85
CA ILE A 204 9.33 -1.85 -20.28
C ILE A 204 10.02 -1.31 -19.04
N GLU A 205 11.35 -1.39 -19.02
CA GLU A 205 12.20 -0.95 -17.92
C GLU A 205 12.88 0.38 -18.27
N THR A 206 13.00 1.27 -17.28
CA THR A 206 13.64 2.59 -17.41
C THR A 206 14.71 2.75 -16.34
N LYS A 207 15.64 3.69 -16.52
CA LYS A 207 16.54 4.05 -15.41
C LYS A 207 15.75 4.66 -14.24
N PRO A 208 16.30 4.66 -13.02
CA PRO A 208 15.64 5.26 -11.87
C PRO A 208 15.37 6.74 -12.13
N MET A 209 14.13 7.19 -11.89
CA MET A 209 13.71 8.58 -12.06
C MET A 209 13.97 9.15 -13.48
N GLU A 210 13.90 8.30 -14.51
CA GLU A 210 14.16 8.70 -15.91
C GLU A 210 13.02 9.51 -16.52
N ILE A 211 11.78 9.03 -16.35
CA ILE A 211 10.58 9.65 -16.93
C ILE A 211 9.95 10.55 -15.87
N LYS A 212 10.00 11.86 -16.12
CA LYS A 212 9.42 12.92 -15.28
C LYS A 212 8.22 13.57 -15.95
N ARG A 213 7.18 13.89 -15.20
CA ARG A 213 6.05 14.75 -15.61
C ARG A 213 5.72 15.75 -14.49
N VAL A 214 4.98 16.80 -14.84
CA VAL A 214 4.44 17.77 -13.88
C VAL A 214 2.92 17.71 -13.97
N TYR A 215 2.24 17.46 -12.85
CA TYR A 215 0.78 17.36 -12.79
C TYR A 215 0.23 18.33 -11.75
N ASP A 216 -0.88 19.01 -12.06
CA ASP A 216 -1.60 19.87 -11.11
C ASP A 216 -2.62 19.02 -10.34
N PHE A 217 -2.23 18.54 -9.17
CA PHE A 217 -3.07 17.71 -8.33
C PHE A 217 -4.11 18.57 -7.60
N LYS A 218 -5.39 18.27 -7.79
CA LYS A 218 -6.47 19.02 -7.14
C LYS A 218 -6.28 19.06 -5.62
N GLU A 219 -6.40 20.27 -5.06
CA GLU A 219 -6.19 20.61 -3.65
C GLU A 219 -4.76 20.41 -3.09
N VAL A 220 -3.80 20.07 -3.94
CA VAL A 220 -2.36 19.99 -3.59
C VAL A 220 -1.53 20.99 -4.40
N GLY A 221 -1.83 21.15 -5.70
CA GLY A 221 -1.12 22.01 -6.65
C GLY A 221 -0.16 21.23 -7.56
N GLU A 222 0.62 21.98 -8.35
CA GLU A 222 1.63 21.42 -9.25
C GLU A 222 2.72 20.65 -8.50
N LYS A 223 2.98 19.42 -8.94
CA LYS A 223 4.04 18.56 -8.41
C LYS A 223 4.78 17.84 -9.52
N ASP A 224 6.09 17.72 -9.33
CA ASP A 224 6.93 16.80 -10.09
C ASP A 224 6.58 15.36 -9.70
N MET A 225 6.31 14.53 -10.71
CA MET A 225 6.05 13.10 -10.55
C MET A 225 6.95 12.29 -11.49
N TYR A 226 7.35 11.12 -11.02
CA TYR A 226 8.29 10.24 -11.72
C TYR A 226 7.65 8.88 -11.92
N LEU A 227 7.95 8.23 -13.04
CA LEU A 227 7.51 6.86 -13.29
C LEU A 227 8.30 5.88 -12.42
N LEU A 228 7.59 5.00 -11.70
CA LEU A 228 8.16 3.90 -10.94
C LEU A 228 7.46 2.59 -11.29
N TYR A 229 8.08 1.48 -10.90
CA TYR A 229 7.35 0.22 -10.78
C TYR A 229 6.46 0.25 -9.53
N HIS A 230 5.28 -0.35 -9.63
CA HIS A 230 4.37 -0.56 -8.50
C HIS A 230 3.64 -1.89 -8.64
N GLU A 231 3.22 -2.48 -7.52
CA GLU A 231 2.74 -3.86 -7.42
C GLU A 231 1.51 -4.15 -8.30
N GLU A 232 0.47 -3.31 -8.24
CA GLU A 232 -0.81 -3.53 -8.94
C GLU A 232 -0.70 -3.47 -10.46
N LEU A 233 0.43 -3.00 -11.01
CA LEU A 233 0.67 -3.08 -12.45
C LEU A 233 0.61 -4.53 -12.92
N GLU A 234 1.11 -5.46 -12.11
CA GLU A 234 1.13 -6.89 -12.46
C GLU A 234 -0.28 -7.49 -12.44
N SER A 235 -1.05 -7.21 -11.39
CA SER A 235 -2.40 -7.75 -11.26
C SER A 235 -3.37 -7.12 -12.27
N LEU A 236 -3.30 -5.79 -12.47
CA LEU A 236 -4.16 -5.08 -13.41
C LEU A 236 -3.82 -5.42 -14.87
N ALA A 237 -2.55 -5.59 -15.23
CA ALA A 237 -2.17 -6.04 -16.58
C ALA A 237 -2.72 -7.44 -16.90
N LYS A 238 -2.88 -8.28 -15.87
CA LYS A 238 -3.49 -9.61 -15.99
C LYS A 238 -5.02 -9.57 -16.01
N ASN A 239 -5.62 -8.73 -15.17
CA ASN A 239 -7.04 -8.79 -14.85
C ASN A 239 -7.92 -7.81 -15.65
N ILE A 240 -7.37 -6.74 -16.23
CA ILE A 240 -8.11 -5.76 -17.05
C ILE A 240 -8.09 -6.19 -18.53
N PRO A 241 -9.22 -6.66 -19.10
CA PRO A 241 -9.25 -7.12 -20.48
C PRO A 241 -9.07 -5.97 -21.47
N GLY A 242 -8.28 -6.19 -22.53
CA GLY A 242 -8.07 -5.20 -23.59
C GLY A 242 -7.07 -4.09 -23.24
N LEU A 243 -6.46 -4.15 -22.05
CA LEU A 243 -5.45 -3.18 -21.62
C LEU A 243 -4.29 -3.13 -22.62
N LYS A 244 -3.87 -1.93 -22.99
CA LYS A 244 -2.73 -1.67 -23.87
C LYS A 244 -1.55 -1.09 -23.11
N ARG A 245 -1.78 -0.31 -22.06
CA ARG A 245 -0.71 0.23 -21.20
C ARG A 245 -1.19 0.52 -19.80
N ILE A 246 -0.33 0.27 -18.82
CA ILE A 246 -0.49 0.76 -17.45
C ILE A 246 0.83 1.34 -16.93
N ARG A 247 0.75 2.50 -16.27
CA ARG A 247 1.90 3.18 -15.64
C ARG A 247 1.53 3.64 -14.23
N PHE A 248 2.54 3.82 -13.39
CA PHE A 248 2.43 4.42 -12.07
C PHE A 248 3.39 5.60 -11.95
N PHE A 249 2.89 6.72 -11.44
CA PHE A 249 3.66 7.92 -11.17
C PHE A 249 3.53 8.31 -9.70
N MET A 250 4.66 8.63 -9.07
CA MET A 250 4.69 9.11 -7.69
C MET A 250 5.38 10.47 -7.61
N THR A 251 4.88 11.35 -6.73
CA THR A 251 5.49 12.65 -6.53
C THR A 251 6.74 12.59 -5.66
N PHE A 252 7.82 13.23 -6.13
CA PHE A 252 9.02 13.46 -5.33
C PHE A 252 9.46 14.91 -5.41
N GLY A 253 9.59 15.57 -4.26
CA GLY A 253 10.14 16.91 -4.21
C GLY A 253 11.64 16.93 -4.51
N GLN A 254 12.11 17.97 -5.21
CA GLN A 254 13.54 18.12 -5.54
C GLN A 254 14.46 18.07 -4.30
N SER A 255 14.01 18.60 -3.15
CA SER A 255 14.75 18.50 -1.89
C SER A 255 14.96 17.03 -1.48
N TYR A 256 13.90 16.22 -1.54
CA TYR A 256 13.95 14.81 -1.18
C TYR A 256 14.94 14.04 -2.07
N LEU A 257 14.85 14.20 -3.39
CA LEU A 257 15.76 13.56 -4.35
C LEU A 257 17.22 13.99 -4.14
N THR A 258 17.45 15.26 -3.80
CA THR A 258 18.79 15.78 -3.52
C THR A 258 19.40 15.11 -2.28
N HIS A 259 18.64 15.00 -1.19
CA HIS A 259 19.09 14.33 0.04
C HIS A 259 19.35 12.85 -0.19
N LEU A 260 18.44 12.17 -0.89
CA LEU A 260 18.62 10.76 -1.21
C LEU A 260 19.88 10.55 -2.05
N LYS A 261 20.12 11.40 -3.06
CA LYS A 261 21.33 11.28 -3.87
C LYS A 261 22.60 11.49 -3.06
N ALA A 262 22.58 12.42 -2.11
CA ALA A 262 23.70 12.62 -1.19
C ALA A 262 23.96 11.37 -0.33
N LEU A 263 22.91 10.76 0.24
CA LEU A 263 22.98 9.53 1.02
C LEU A 263 23.50 8.34 0.19
N GLU A 264 23.03 8.19 -1.04
CA GLU A 264 23.49 7.17 -1.99
C GLU A 264 24.98 7.36 -2.31
N ASN A 265 25.40 8.58 -2.64
CA ASN A 265 26.79 8.89 -3.01
C ASN A 265 27.80 8.58 -1.89
N VAL A 266 27.37 8.59 -0.61
CA VAL A 266 28.22 8.23 0.54
C VAL A 266 28.04 6.79 1.00
N GLY A 267 27.23 5.98 0.31
CA GLY A 267 27.02 4.56 0.60
C GLY A 267 26.04 4.26 1.73
N MET A 268 25.28 5.25 2.23
CA MET A 268 24.34 5.08 3.36
C MET A 268 23.08 4.29 2.99
N THR A 269 22.85 4.05 1.69
CA THR A 269 21.72 3.27 1.17
C THR A 269 22.07 1.80 0.89
N SER A 270 23.32 1.38 1.15
CA SER A 270 23.78 0.01 0.88
C SER A 270 23.16 -1.03 1.83
N ILE A 271 22.79 -2.18 1.26
CA ILE A 271 22.40 -3.39 1.99
C ILE A 271 23.59 -4.32 2.28
N GLU A 272 24.73 -4.10 1.63
CA GLU A 272 25.95 -4.90 1.86
C GLU A 272 26.56 -4.58 3.23
N PRO A 273 26.87 -5.60 4.06
CA PRO A 273 27.54 -5.40 5.34
C PRO A 273 28.93 -4.78 5.16
N ILE A 274 29.29 -3.85 6.06
CA ILE A 274 30.62 -3.29 6.19
C ILE A 274 31.18 -3.51 7.61
N GLU A 275 32.50 -3.58 7.74
CA GLU A 275 33.16 -3.62 9.04
C GLU A 275 33.41 -2.21 9.59
N PHE A 276 32.87 -1.92 10.77
CA PHE A 276 33.12 -0.69 11.53
C PHE A 276 33.51 -1.04 12.96
N GLU A 277 34.75 -0.71 13.36
CA GLU A 277 35.29 -0.99 14.69
C GLU A 277 35.14 -2.46 15.15
N GLY A 278 35.32 -3.41 14.21
CA GLY A 278 35.20 -4.85 14.47
C GLY A 278 33.76 -5.38 14.54
N LYS A 279 32.76 -4.57 14.17
CA LYS A 279 31.36 -4.99 14.04
C LYS A 279 30.91 -4.93 12.59
N GLN A 280 30.11 -5.91 12.17
CA GLN A 280 29.43 -5.88 10.88
C GLN A 280 28.17 -5.00 11.01
N ILE A 281 28.04 -4.00 10.15
CA ILE A 281 26.91 -3.07 10.10
C ILE A 281 26.41 -2.98 8.66
N ILE A 282 25.09 -3.01 8.47
CA ILE A 282 24.46 -2.68 7.18
C ILE A 282 24.13 -1.18 7.19
N PRO A 283 24.73 -0.36 6.30
CA PRO A 283 24.55 1.10 6.32
C PRO A 283 23.08 1.55 6.28
N LEU A 284 22.24 0.91 5.47
CA LEU A 284 20.82 1.24 5.37
C LEU A 284 20.06 0.96 6.68
N GLN A 285 20.41 -0.10 7.41
CA GLN A 285 19.83 -0.39 8.73
C GLN A 285 20.26 0.66 9.77
N PHE A 286 21.51 1.12 9.70
CA PHE A 286 21.97 2.22 10.55
C PHE A 286 21.28 3.54 10.20
N LEU A 287 21.10 3.85 8.91
CA LEU A 287 20.37 5.03 8.45
C LEU A 287 18.95 5.05 9.02
N LYS A 288 18.24 3.92 8.94
CA LYS A 288 16.92 3.74 9.54
C LYS A 288 16.88 4.05 11.04
N ALA A 289 17.94 3.74 11.78
CA ALA A 289 18.01 4.02 13.21
C ALA A 289 18.24 5.50 13.55
N VAL A 290 18.77 6.30 12.62
CA VAL A 290 19.05 7.74 12.83
C VAL A 290 18.00 8.66 12.21
N LEU A 291 17.22 8.18 11.24
CA LEU A 291 16.09 8.92 10.68
C LEU A 291 14.97 9.08 11.72
N PRO A 292 14.15 10.16 11.63
CA PRO A 292 12.97 10.29 12.46
C PRO A 292 12.05 9.06 12.33
N ASP A 293 11.51 8.59 13.44
CA ASP A 293 10.50 7.51 13.42
C ASP A 293 9.29 8.00 12.60
N PRO A 294 8.86 7.29 11.54
CA PRO A 294 7.70 7.67 10.75
C PRO A 294 6.43 7.90 11.57
N ALA A 295 6.25 7.16 12.68
CA ALA A 295 5.11 7.34 13.57
C ALA A 295 5.13 8.70 14.31
N SER A 296 6.31 9.31 14.45
CA SER A 296 6.48 10.63 15.09
C SER A 296 6.18 11.80 14.14
N LEU A 297 6.02 11.56 12.84
CA LEU A 297 5.77 12.60 11.85
C LEU A 297 4.31 13.10 11.87
N GLY A 298 3.37 12.25 12.25
CA GLY A 298 1.92 12.55 12.35
C GLY A 298 1.55 13.95 12.86
N PRO A 299 1.95 14.34 14.09
CA PRO A 299 1.60 15.66 14.65
C PRO A 299 2.23 16.85 13.93
N ARG A 300 3.22 16.63 13.06
CA ARG A 300 4.01 17.67 12.40
C ARG A 300 3.56 17.90 10.96
N THR A 301 3.12 16.86 10.28
CA THR A 301 2.84 16.90 8.85
C THR A 301 1.62 17.78 8.55
N VAL A 302 1.83 18.77 7.68
CA VAL A 302 0.79 19.67 7.18
C VAL A 302 0.66 19.49 5.67
N GLY A 303 -0.57 19.37 5.18
CA GLY A 303 -0.86 19.21 3.76
C GLY A 303 -1.78 18.03 3.47
N LYS A 304 -1.91 17.69 2.19
CA LYS A 304 -2.83 16.67 1.70
C LYS A 304 -2.14 15.67 0.78
N THR A 305 -2.69 14.48 0.67
CA THR A 305 -2.41 13.52 -0.39
C THR A 305 -3.50 13.56 -1.44
N ASN A 306 -3.17 13.16 -2.68
CA ASN A 306 -4.11 12.95 -3.76
C ASN A 306 -3.67 11.69 -4.53
N ILE A 307 -4.46 10.62 -4.44
CA ILE A 307 -4.13 9.32 -5.05
C ILE A 307 -5.30 8.86 -5.91
N GLY A 308 -5.05 8.46 -7.15
CA GLY A 308 -6.09 8.01 -8.05
C GLY A 308 -5.62 7.46 -9.38
N CYS A 309 -6.57 7.19 -10.26
CA CYS A 309 -6.33 6.51 -11.54
C CYS A 309 -7.03 7.22 -12.70
N ILE A 310 -6.25 7.63 -13.70
CA ILE A 310 -6.75 8.14 -14.97
C ILE A 310 -6.92 6.95 -15.92
N PHE A 311 -8.10 6.85 -16.52
CA PHE A 311 -8.50 5.81 -17.45
C PHE A 311 -8.78 6.40 -18.83
N LYS A 312 -8.35 5.70 -19.87
CA LYS A 312 -8.77 5.94 -21.24
C LYS A 312 -9.18 4.63 -21.89
N GLY A 313 -10.28 4.65 -22.63
CA GLY A 313 -10.81 3.47 -23.28
C GLY A 313 -12.05 3.81 -24.09
N LYS A 314 -12.96 2.84 -24.22
CA LYS A 314 -14.17 2.98 -25.05
C LYS A 314 -15.45 2.72 -24.29
N LYS A 315 -16.50 3.46 -24.65
CA LYS A 315 -17.88 3.21 -24.25
C LYS A 315 -18.80 3.43 -25.44
N ASP A 316 -19.65 2.47 -25.76
CA ASP A 316 -20.58 2.53 -26.91
C ASP A 316 -19.87 2.88 -28.23
N GLY A 317 -18.64 2.35 -28.40
CA GLY A 317 -17.78 2.59 -29.56
C GLY A 317 -17.10 3.97 -29.63
N GLN A 318 -17.28 4.83 -28.63
CA GLN A 318 -16.66 6.15 -28.55
C GLN A 318 -15.52 6.19 -27.54
N ASP A 319 -14.48 6.96 -27.85
CA ASP A 319 -13.37 7.20 -26.92
C ASP A 319 -13.87 7.96 -25.68
N LYS A 320 -13.42 7.53 -24.51
CA LYS A 320 -13.77 8.14 -23.23
C LYS A 320 -12.56 8.22 -22.32
N THR A 321 -12.53 9.27 -21.51
CA THR A 321 -11.57 9.46 -20.42
C THR A 321 -12.31 9.61 -19.10
N TYR A 322 -11.66 9.21 -18.00
CA TYR A 322 -12.25 9.22 -16.67
C TYR A 322 -11.13 9.24 -15.64
N TYR A 323 -11.26 10.02 -14.58
CA TYR A 323 -10.34 10.04 -13.45
C TYR A 323 -11.14 9.89 -12.17
N VAL A 324 -10.68 8.99 -11.31
CA VAL A 324 -11.20 8.85 -9.93
C VAL A 324 -10.05 8.87 -8.96
N TYR A 325 -10.21 9.65 -7.89
CA TYR A 325 -9.17 9.88 -6.90
C TYR A 325 -9.76 10.15 -5.52
N ASN A 326 -8.93 9.97 -4.49
CA ASN A 326 -9.20 10.43 -3.13
C ASN A 326 -8.25 11.59 -2.79
N ILE A 327 -8.74 12.55 -2.00
CA ILE A 327 -7.91 13.57 -1.35
C ILE A 327 -7.97 13.31 0.15
N CYS A 328 -6.81 13.20 0.81
CA CYS A 328 -6.73 12.92 2.24
C CYS A 328 -5.88 13.98 2.96
N ASP A 329 -6.36 14.52 4.08
CA ASP A 329 -5.68 15.57 4.83
C ASP A 329 -4.90 14.99 6.02
N HIS A 330 -3.60 15.29 6.12
CA HIS A 330 -2.74 14.76 7.18
C HIS A 330 -3.21 15.15 8.58
N GLN A 331 -3.72 16.37 8.76
CA GLN A 331 -4.11 16.89 10.06
C GLN A 331 -5.44 16.32 10.53
N GLU A 332 -6.40 16.14 9.62
CA GLU A 332 -7.66 15.46 9.96
C GLU A 332 -7.44 13.97 10.26
N CYS A 333 -6.54 13.29 9.53
CA CYS A 333 -6.14 11.91 9.85
C CYS A 333 -5.53 11.81 11.26
N TYR A 334 -4.60 12.73 11.59
CA TYR A 334 -3.94 12.73 12.90
C TYR A 334 -4.93 13.02 14.03
N LYS A 335 -5.86 13.94 13.80
CA LYS A 335 -6.92 14.27 14.75
C LYS A 335 -7.88 13.10 15.00
N GLU A 336 -8.17 12.29 13.98
CA GLU A 336 -9.10 11.16 14.12
C GLU A 336 -8.45 9.93 14.78
N VAL A 337 -7.28 9.52 14.30
CA VAL A 337 -6.66 8.22 14.66
C VAL A 337 -5.17 8.33 15.01
N GLY A 338 -4.67 9.55 15.24
CA GLY A 338 -3.30 9.78 15.70
C GLY A 338 -2.22 9.39 14.68
N SER A 339 -2.55 9.32 13.39
CA SER A 339 -1.65 8.88 12.32
C SER A 339 -1.69 9.82 11.12
N GLN A 340 -0.60 9.87 10.37
CA GLN A 340 -0.48 10.62 9.12
C GLN A 340 -1.25 9.95 7.95
N ALA A 341 -1.50 10.70 6.88
CA ALA A 341 -2.40 10.30 5.79
C ALA A 341 -1.96 9.04 5.02
N ILE A 342 -0.67 8.76 4.85
CA ILE A 342 -0.15 7.54 4.20
C ILE A 342 -0.57 6.29 4.98
N SER A 343 -0.42 6.28 6.31
CA SER A 343 -0.93 5.16 7.13
C SER A 343 -2.45 5.10 7.12
N TYR A 344 -3.11 6.26 7.01
CA TYR A 344 -4.56 6.34 6.95
C TYR A 344 -5.12 5.74 5.66
N THR A 345 -4.57 6.13 4.52
CA THR A 345 -4.97 5.68 3.18
C THR A 345 -4.71 4.20 2.99
N THR A 346 -3.71 3.60 3.64
CA THR A 346 -3.52 2.13 3.61
C THR A 346 -4.37 1.40 4.67
N GLY A 347 -4.47 1.94 5.89
CA GLY A 347 -5.11 1.26 7.01
C GLY A 347 -6.64 1.22 6.95
N VAL A 348 -7.28 2.24 6.36
CA VAL A 348 -8.74 2.24 6.12
C VAL A 348 -9.15 1.15 5.14
N PRO A 349 -8.57 1.04 3.93
CA PRO A 349 -8.83 -0.06 3.00
C PRO A 349 -8.53 -1.44 3.57
N ALA A 350 -7.49 -1.58 4.39
CA ALA A 350 -7.19 -2.86 5.05
C ALA A 350 -8.37 -3.32 5.94
N MET A 351 -8.92 -2.40 6.74
CA MET A 351 -10.12 -2.66 7.55
C MET A 351 -11.34 -2.97 6.65
N ILE A 352 -11.56 -2.20 5.58
CA ILE A 352 -12.68 -2.42 4.66
C ILE A 352 -12.56 -3.80 3.98
N GLY A 353 -11.38 -4.18 3.47
CA GLY A 353 -11.13 -5.47 2.85
C GLY A 353 -11.41 -6.64 3.80
N ALA A 354 -10.93 -6.56 5.04
CA ALA A 354 -11.25 -7.54 6.07
C ALA A 354 -12.77 -7.61 6.34
N ALA A 355 -13.44 -6.46 6.43
CA ALA A 355 -14.90 -6.42 6.58
C ALA A 355 -15.63 -7.02 5.37
N MET A 356 -15.16 -6.84 4.14
CA MET A 356 -15.76 -7.43 2.94
C MET A 356 -15.70 -8.96 2.97
N VAL A 357 -14.57 -9.53 3.38
CA VAL A 357 -14.41 -10.99 3.52
C VAL A 357 -15.29 -11.51 4.65
N MET A 358 -15.23 -10.91 5.84
CA MET A 358 -15.98 -11.35 7.02
C MET A 358 -17.50 -11.23 6.87
N THR A 359 -17.98 -10.24 6.11
CA THR A 359 -19.42 -10.06 5.83
C THR A 359 -19.91 -10.89 4.64
N GLY A 360 -19.04 -11.65 3.99
CA GLY A 360 -19.37 -12.51 2.86
C GLY A 360 -19.50 -11.77 1.52
N LYS A 361 -19.31 -10.44 1.48
CA LYS A 361 -19.40 -9.65 0.25
C LYS A 361 -18.30 -10.00 -0.74
N TRP A 362 -17.08 -10.25 -0.26
CA TRP A 362 -15.91 -10.69 -1.03
C TRP A 362 -15.38 -12.07 -0.58
N ASN A 363 -16.25 -12.94 -0.04
CA ASN A 363 -15.83 -14.27 0.37
C ASN A 363 -15.92 -15.24 -0.83
N LYS A 364 -14.76 -15.56 -1.40
CA LYS A 364 -14.61 -16.48 -2.53
C LYS A 364 -13.37 -17.34 -2.29
N PRO A 365 -13.50 -18.68 -2.19
CA PRO A 365 -12.34 -19.55 -1.98
C PRO A 365 -11.27 -19.36 -3.06
N GLY A 366 -10.01 -19.27 -2.64
CA GLY A 366 -8.84 -19.02 -3.49
C GLY A 366 -8.08 -17.75 -3.16
N VAL A 367 -7.17 -17.37 -4.05
CA VAL A 367 -6.34 -16.16 -3.96
C VAL A 367 -6.78 -15.17 -5.03
N TYR A 368 -7.02 -13.93 -4.63
CA TYR A 368 -7.57 -12.88 -5.49
C TYR A 368 -6.98 -11.51 -5.18
N ASN A 369 -6.74 -10.73 -6.22
CA ASN A 369 -6.53 -9.29 -6.09
C ASN A 369 -7.88 -8.57 -6.00
N VAL A 370 -7.88 -7.36 -5.43
CA VAL A 370 -9.09 -6.57 -5.15
C VAL A 370 -9.98 -6.30 -6.38
N GLU A 371 -9.39 -6.12 -7.57
CA GLU A 371 -10.11 -5.84 -8.81
C GLU A 371 -10.91 -7.04 -9.36
N GLU A 372 -10.69 -8.24 -8.83
CA GLU A 372 -11.44 -9.44 -9.22
C GLU A 372 -12.82 -9.53 -8.53
N PHE A 373 -13.11 -8.63 -7.58
CA PHE A 373 -14.37 -8.57 -6.85
C PHE A 373 -15.30 -7.45 -7.32
N ASN A 374 -16.56 -7.52 -6.90
CA ASN A 374 -17.52 -6.43 -7.14
C ASN A 374 -17.07 -5.16 -6.37
N PRO A 375 -16.78 -4.03 -7.05
CA PRO A 375 -16.20 -2.85 -6.39
C PRO A 375 -17.22 -2.01 -5.62
N ASP A 376 -18.50 -2.04 -6.00
CA ASP A 376 -19.54 -1.16 -5.44
C ASP A 376 -19.58 -1.11 -3.90
N PRO A 377 -19.65 -2.25 -3.16
CA PRO A 377 -19.70 -2.18 -1.70
C PRO A 377 -18.42 -1.60 -1.10
N PHE A 378 -17.27 -1.75 -1.74
CA PHE A 378 -16.02 -1.16 -1.27
C PHE A 378 -16.01 0.36 -1.48
N MET A 379 -16.48 0.82 -2.64
CA MET A 379 -16.65 2.25 -2.96
C MET A 379 -17.62 2.94 -1.98
N GLU A 380 -18.69 2.26 -1.56
CA GLU A 380 -19.60 2.76 -0.53
C GLU A 380 -18.93 2.89 0.85
N GLU A 381 -18.19 1.86 1.27
CA GLU A 381 -17.49 1.87 2.57
C GLU A 381 -16.33 2.89 2.59
N LEU A 382 -15.66 3.16 1.47
CA LEU A 382 -14.63 4.22 1.39
C LEU A 382 -15.19 5.60 1.81
N ASN A 383 -16.35 5.98 1.26
CA ASN A 383 -17.04 7.22 1.62
C ASN A 383 -17.41 7.26 3.11
N LYS A 384 -17.85 6.13 3.66
CA LYS A 384 -18.30 6.01 5.04
C LYS A 384 -17.15 6.05 6.06
N TRP A 385 -15.99 5.48 5.72
CA TRP A 385 -14.87 5.30 6.65
C TRP A 385 -13.76 6.34 6.53
N GLY A 386 -13.98 7.42 5.79
CA GLY A 386 -13.12 8.60 5.79
C GLY A 386 -12.21 8.75 4.58
N LEU A 387 -12.44 7.97 3.51
CA LEU A 387 -11.75 8.11 2.22
C LEU A 387 -12.76 8.40 1.10
N PRO A 388 -13.48 9.55 1.14
CA PRO A 388 -14.38 9.90 0.05
C PRO A 388 -13.62 10.08 -1.25
N TRP A 389 -14.19 9.59 -2.34
CA TRP A 389 -13.59 9.66 -3.68
C TRP A 389 -14.34 10.67 -4.56
N VAL A 390 -13.64 11.17 -5.58
CA VAL A 390 -14.09 12.21 -6.50
C VAL A 390 -13.92 11.71 -7.93
N GLU A 391 -14.89 12.04 -8.79
CA GLU A 391 -14.88 11.71 -10.20
C GLU A 391 -14.63 12.95 -11.06
N ASP A 392 -13.87 12.77 -12.13
CA ASP A 392 -13.69 13.74 -13.21
C ASP A 392 -13.83 13.03 -14.57
N PHE A 393 -14.74 13.52 -15.40
CA PHE A 393 -15.07 12.96 -16.71
C PHE A 393 -14.34 13.66 -17.86
N ASN A 394 -13.50 14.66 -17.57
CA ASN A 394 -12.65 15.33 -18.54
C ASN A 394 -11.28 15.68 -17.92
N PRO A 395 -10.53 14.68 -17.42
CA PRO A 395 -9.24 14.92 -16.79
C PRO A 395 -8.17 15.31 -17.82
N VAL A 396 -7.14 16.01 -17.37
CA VAL A 396 -5.89 16.20 -18.13
C VAL A 396 -5.13 14.88 -18.15
N LEU A 397 -4.77 14.39 -19.34
CA LEU A 397 -4.06 13.12 -19.48
C LEU A 397 -2.55 13.31 -19.30
N VAL A 398 -1.86 12.28 -18.77
CA VAL A 398 -0.40 12.34 -18.56
C VAL A 398 0.38 12.54 -19.87
N ASP A 399 -0.12 11.99 -20.97
CA ASP A 399 0.51 12.12 -22.29
C ASP A 399 0.34 13.51 -22.93
N GLU A 400 -0.59 14.33 -22.43
CA GLU A 400 -0.76 15.73 -22.88
C GLU A 400 0.24 16.67 -22.20
N LEU A 401 0.93 16.18 -21.17
CA LEU A 401 1.91 16.95 -20.40
C LEU A 401 3.26 16.90 -21.08
N PRO A 402 4.01 18.01 -21.09
CA PRO A 402 5.36 18.02 -21.63
C PRO A 402 6.26 17.04 -20.86
N GLU A 403 7.03 16.26 -21.61
CA GLU A 403 8.10 15.43 -21.07
C GLU A 403 9.33 16.30 -20.80
N GLU A 404 9.62 16.56 -19.53
CA GLU A 404 10.89 17.19 -19.16
C GLU A 404 11.99 16.13 -19.15
N SER A 405 12.65 15.93 -20.30
CA SER A 405 13.90 15.17 -20.33
C SER A 405 14.96 15.87 -19.46
N LYS A 406 15.79 15.10 -18.72
CA LYS A 406 16.94 15.58 -17.94
C LYS A 406 18.07 16.20 -18.80
N ALA A 407 17.74 16.94 -19.84
CA ALA A 407 18.70 17.71 -20.63
C ALA A 407 18.89 19.11 -20.02
N LYS A 408 19.33 19.20 -18.75
CA LYS A 408 19.83 20.47 -18.15
C LYS A 408 20.55 20.38 -16.78
N GLU A 409 21.01 19.22 -16.33
CA GLU A 409 21.81 19.09 -15.09
C GLU A 409 23.33 19.01 -15.34
N SER A 410 23.87 19.74 -16.33
CA SER A 410 25.31 19.79 -16.60
C SER A 410 26.03 21.07 -16.16
N GLU A 411 25.44 21.92 -15.32
CA GLU A 411 26.08 23.21 -14.96
C GLU A 411 26.31 23.48 -13.46
N LEU A 412 26.03 22.54 -12.55
CA LEU A 412 26.27 22.75 -11.12
C LEU A 412 27.13 21.65 -10.48
N VAL A 413 28.33 21.46 -11.03
CA VAL A 413 29.48 20.99 -10.24
C VAL A 413 30.71 21.78 -10.67
N ARG A 414 31.02 22.83 -9.91
CA ARG A 414 32.37 23.42 -9.81
C ARG A 414 32.69 23.70 -8.36
#